data_AF-A0A2V5Q006-F1
#
_entry.id   AF-A0A2V5Q006-F1
#
_cell.length_a   1.000
_cell.length_b   1.000
_cell.length_c   1.000
_cell.angle_alpha   90.00
_cell.angle_beta   90.00
_cell.angle_gamma   90.00
#
_symmetry.space_group_name_H-M   'P 1'
#
loop_
_entity.id
_entity.type
_entity.pdbx_description
1 polymer ?
#
loop_
_entity_poly.entity_id
_entity_poly.type
_entity_poly.pdbx_seq_one_letter_code
_entity_poly.pdbx_strand_id
1 'polypeptide(L)'
;NEKLFQMLMTKNPGASFAMEESFPFSSFYQHATILGPLMELGVQDEVSALTAERAAQSVDYWRTAAQQLLSDAETPPDSEARKAYSKLVSSQAGLLLDHKFTAEAEQAFGIANDLCPSSPEAVFRYVNLLCSQNRLADAVPVVEAALKAAPDDKQFQDLLENLRSVKTPPRR
;
A
#
# COMPACT_ATOMS: atom_id res chain seq x y z
N ASN A 1 -9.26 -17.14 9.12
CA ASN A 1 -9.80 -15.82 9.52
C ASN A 1 -10.79 -15.26 8.52
N GLU A 2 -10.49 -15.24 7.22
CA GLU A 2 -11.39 -14.74 6.15
C GLU A 2 -12.84 -15.28 6.21
N LYS A 3 -13.02 -16.61 6.25
CA LYS A 3 -14.37 -17.23 6.33
C LYS A 3 -15.19 -16.79 7.53
N LEU A 4 -14.54 -16.55 8.68
CA LEU A 4 -15.21 -16.11 9.90
C LEU A 4 -15.71 -14.66 9.74
N PHE A 5 -14.90 -13.82 9.10
CA PHE A 5 -15.27 -12.44 8.80
C PHE A 5 -16.40 -12.36 7.77
N GLN A 6 -16.33 -13.15 6.69
CA GLN A 6 -17.44 -13.27 5.73
C GLN A 6 -18.74 -13.72 6.41
N MET A 7 -18.68 -14.70 7.32
CA MET A 7 -19.86 -15.12 8.09
C MET A 7 -20.43 -13.99 8.96
N LEU A 8 -19.58 -13.15 9.56
CA LEU A 8 -20.02 -12.00 10.35
C LEU A 8 -20.71 -10.94 9.49
N MET A 9 -20.15 -10.61 8.32
CA MET A 9 -20.78 -9.66 7.38
C MET A 9 -22.14 -10.18 6.88
N THR A 10 -22.22 -11.46 6.47
CA THR A 10 -23.47 -12.08 6.01
C THR A 10 -24.56 -12.08 7.08
N LYS A 11 -24.19 -12.24 8.36
CA LYS A 11 -25.15 -12.19 9.47
C LYS A 11 -25.60 -10.78 9.85
N ASN A 12 -24.90 -9.73 9.39
CA ASN A 12 -25.16 -8.34 9.76
C ASN A 12 -25.20 -7.43 8.51
N PRO A 13 -26.19 -7.59 7.62
CA PRO A 13 -26.21 -6.90 6.32
C PRO A 13 -26.42 -5.37 6.40
N GLY A 14 -26.87 -4.85 7.55
CA GLY A 14 -27.10 -3.40 7.76
C GLY A 14 -26.01 -2.71 8.59
N ALA A 15 -24.91 -3.38 8.91
CA ALA A 15 -23.81 -2.83 9.70
C ALA A 15 -22.62 -2.48 8.80
N SER A 16 -21.98 -1.34 9.06
CA SER A 16 -20.70 -0.96 8.46
C SER A 16 -19.54 -1.58 9.24
N PHE A 17 -18.49 -2.04 8.54
CA PHE A 17 -17.30 -2.62 9.15
C PHE A 17 -16.05 -1.86 8.72
N ALA A 18 -15.18 -1.52 9.68
CA ALA A 18 -13.84 -1.00 9.43
C ALA A 18 -12.80 -2.08 9.76
N MET A 19 -11.78 -2.24 8.91
CA MET A 19 -10.75 -3.27 9.09
C MET A 19 -9.34 -2.69 8.96
N GLU A 20 -8.48 -3.02 9.92
CA GLU A 20 -7.03 -2.96 9.75
C GLU A 20 -6.61 -4.25 9.02
N GLU A 21 -6.07 -4.09 7.81
CA GLU A 21 -5.74 -5.24 6.97
C GLU A 21 -4.33 -5.73 7.28
N SER A 22 -4.22 -6.96 7.80
CA SER A 22 -2.92 -7.58 8.06
C SER A 22 -2.30 -8.25 6.83
N PHE A 23 -3.13 -8.78 5.92
CA PHE A 23 -2.73 -9.34 4.62
C PHE A 23 -3.85 -9.05 3.60
N PRO A 24 -3.53 -8.78 2.33
CA PRO A 24 -4.52 -8.38 1.34
C PRO A 24 -5.44 -9.54 1.00
N PHE A 25 -6.75 -9.33 1.11
CA PHE A 25 -7.76 -10.28 0.66
C PHE A 25 -8.59 -9.64 -0.45
N SER A 26 -8.26 -9.96 -1.71
CA SER A 26 -8.93 -9.38 -2.89
C SER A 26 -10.44 -9.61 -2.91
N SER A 27 -10.93 -10.67 -2.24
CA SER A 27 -12.36 -10.96 -2.08
C SER A 27 -13.13 -9.88 -1.30
N PHE A 28 -12.46 -9.05 -0.49
CA PHE A 28 -13.11 -7.96 0.26
C PHE A 28 -13.12 -6.63 -0.48
N TYR A 29 -12.26 -6.46 -1.49
CA TYR A 29 -12.14 -5.19 -2.20
C TYR A 29 -13.39 -4.89 -3.03
N GLN A 30 -14.07 -5.90 -3.57
CA GLN A 30 -15.27 -5.72 -4.40
C GLN A 30 -16.36 -4.84 -3.76
N HIS A 31 -16.45 -4.81 -2.43
CA HIS A 31 -17.43 -4.02 -1.67
C HIS A 31 -16.74 -3.10 -0.67
N ALA A 32 -15.53 -2.62 -0.98
CA ALA A 32 -14.78 -1.74 -0.10
C ALA A 32 -14.76 -0.29 -0.61
N THR A 33 -14.72 0.66 0.32
CA THR A 33 -14.49 2.08 0.04
C THR A 33 -13.47 2.66 1.02
N ILE A 34 -13.09 3.91 0.78
CA ILE A 34 -12.13 4.64 1.62
C ILE A 34 -12.86 5.74 2.39
N LEU A 35 -12.60 5.81 3.70
CA LEU A 35 -13.08 6.84 4.60
C LEU A 35 -11.92 7.35 5.47
N GLY A 36 -11.19 8.35 4.97
CA GLY A 36 -9.96 8.84 5.61
C GLY A 36 -8.91 7.73 5.73
N PRO A 37 -8.41 7.41 6.94
CA PRO A 37 -7.41 6.36 7.10
C PRO A 37 -8.01 4.94 7.04
N LEU A 38 -9.33 4.80 7.11
CA LEU A 38 -10.01 3.51 7.20
C LEU A 38 -10.45 3.02 5.83
N MET A 39 -10.39 1.70 5.66
CA MET A 39 -11.15 0.99 4.64
C MET A 39 -12.46 0.49 5.25
N GLU A 40 -13.57 0.88 4.65
CA GLU A 40 -14.90 0.40 5.00
C GLU A 40 -15.27 -0.75 4.06
N LEU A 41 -15.76 -1.86 4.62
CA LEU A 41 -16.09 -3.08 3.90
C LEU A 41 -17.60 -3.35 3.92
N GLY A 42 -18.09 -4.01 2.87
CA GLY A 42 -19.49 -4.40 2.77
C GLY A 42 -20.40 -3.27 2.27
N VAL A 43 -19.84 -2.31 1.54
CA VAL A 43 -20.57 -1.23 0.90
C VAL A 43 -21.46 -1.81 -0.20
N GLN A 44 -22.77 -1.58 -0.08
CA GLN A 44 -23.77 -2.10 -1.02
C GLN A 44 -24.42 -1.00 -1.88
N ASP A 45 -24.28 0.27 -1.50
CA ASP A 45 -24.86 1.42 -2.19
C ASP A 45 -23.85 2.16 -3.08
N GLU A 46 -24.31 2.61 -4.25
CA GLU A 46 -23.47 3.34 -5.23
C GLU A 46 -22.93 4.67 -4.69
N VAL A 47 -23.61 5.29 -3.72
CA VAL A 47 -23.20 6.57 -3.09
C VAL A 47 -21.89 6.41 -2.32
N SER A 48 -21.70 5.23 -1.74
CA SER A 48 -20.53 4.90 -0.92
C SER A 48 -19.44 4.19 -1.71
N ALA A 49 -19.67 3.88 -3.00
CA ALA A 49 -18.68 3.24 -3.86
C ALA A 49 -17.38 4.04 -3.98
N LEU A 50 -16.27 3.34 -4.24
CA LEU A 50 -14.99 3.96 -4.49
C LEU A 50 -14.99 4.64 -5.87
N THR A 51 -15.10 5.97 -5.88
CA THR A 51 -15.06 6.81 -7.08
C THR A 51 -13.67 7.39 -7.31
N ALA A 52 -13.42 7.94 -8.51
CA ALA A 52 -12.19 8.67 -8.80
C ALA A 52 -11.98 9.87 -7.86
N GLU A 53 -13.05 10.56 -7.48
CA GLU A 53 -12.98 11.66 -6.51
C GLU A 53 -12.54 11.16 -5.13
N ARG A 54 -13.12 10.06 -4.63
CA ARG A 54 -12.71 9.46 -3.35
C ARG A 54 -11.27 8.94 -3.39
N ALA A 55 -10.84 8.38 -4.51
CA ALA A 55 -9.46 7.95 -4.72
C ALA A 55 -8.48 9.13 -4.61
N ALA A 56 -8.78 10.25 -5.28
CA ALA A 56 -7.97 11.46 -5.18
C ALA A 56 -7.95 12.04 -3.75
N GLN A 57 -9.12 12.10 -3.10
CA GLN A 57 -9.24 12.56 -1.71
C GLN A 57 -8.44 11.70 -0.72
N SER A 58 -8.39 10.38 -0.94
CA SER A 58 -7.56 9.46 -0.15
C SER A 58 -6.08 9.83 -0.26
N VAL A 59 -5.58 10.05 -1.49
CA VAL A 59 -4.18 10.43 -1.70
C VAL A 59 -3.86 11.77 -1.05
N ASP A 60 -4.75 12.76 -1.14
CA ASP A 60 -4.55 14.08 -0.52
C ASP A 60 -4.54 14.00 1.02
N TYR A 61 -5.42 13.17 1.59
CA TYR A 61 -5.43 12.87 3.02
C TYR A 61 -4.08 12.27 3.45
N TRP A 62 -3.62 11.23 2.77
CA TRP A 62 -2.38 10.54 3.13
C TRP A 62 -1.14 11.41 2.91
N ARG A 63 -1.12 12.25 1.88
CA ARG A 63 -0.03 13.22 1.67
C ARG A 63 0.08 14.18 2.86
N THR A 64 -1.05 14.70 3.33
CA THR A 64 -1.11 15.61 4.47
C THR A 64 -0.69 14.91 5.76
N ALA A 65 -1.24 13.72 6.03
CA ALA A 65 -0.88 12.93 7.21
C ALA A 65 0.61 12.58 7.21
N ALA A 66 1.15 12.12 6.07
CA ALA A 66 2.55 11.76 5.97
C ALA A 66 3.47 12.95 6.18
N GLN A 67 3.14 14.13 5.63
CA GLN A 67 3.92 15.33 5.87
C GLN A 67 4.00 15.71 7.35
N GLN A 68 2.90 15.55 8.10
CA GLN A 68 2.88 15.81 9.54
C GLN A 68 3.80 14.83 10.29
N LEU A 69 3.67 13.53 10.04
CA LEU A 69 4.54 12.49 10.63
C LEU A 69 6.01 12.67 10.25
N LEU A 70 6.31 13.02 8.99
CA LEU A 70 7.68 13.19 8.54
C LEU A 70 8.37 14.40 9.19
N SER A 71 7.59 15.43 9.55
CA SER A 71 8.09 16.68 10.14
C SER A 71 8.09 16.67 11.67
N ASP A 72 7.42 15.71 12.31
CA ASP A 72 7.29 15.61 13.76
C ASP A 72 8.48 14.86 14.38
N ALA A 73 9.21 15.55 15.27
CA ALA A 73 10.36 15.01 16.00
C ALA A 73 9.98 13.83 16.92
N GLU A 74 8.74 13.76 17.39
CA GLU A 74 8.23 12.66 18.22
C GLU A 74 7.94 11.40 17.42
N THR A 75 7.99 11.48 16.09
CA THR A 75 7.85 10.32 15.21
C THR A 75 9.11 10.15 14.38
N PRO A 76 10.22 9.64 14.95
CA PRO A 76 11.43 9.38 14.19
C PRO A 76 11.21 8.32 13.09
N PRO A 77 12.14 8.19 12.11
CA PRO A 77 12.00 7.27 10.98
C PRO A 77 11.67 5.82 11.32
N ASP A 78 12.13 5.31 12.45
CA ASP A 78 11.92 3.94 12.93
C ASP A 78 10.73 3.80 13.89
N SER A 79 9.97 4.87 14.12
CA SER A 79 8.83 4.89 15.04
C SER A 79 7.71 3.93 14.62
N GLU A 80 7.05 3.35 15.61
CA GLU A 80 5.87 2.50 15.40
C GLU A 80 4.73 3.26 14.72
N ALA A 81 4.62 4.58 14.95
CA ALA A 81 3.63 5.42 14.29
C ALA A 81 3.82 5.46 12.77
N ARG A 82 5.05 5.72 12.29
CA ARG A 82 5.36 5.72 10.86
C ARG A 82 5.17 4.33 10.23
N LYS A 83 5.54 3.26 10.93
CA LYS A 83 5.29 1.87 10.50
C LYS A 83 3.80 1.59 10.33
N ALA A 84 2.99 1.94 11.33
CA ALA A 84 1.55 1.74 11.31
C ALA A 84 0.88 2.53 10.16
N TYR A 85 1.25 3.80 9.98
CA TYR A 85 0.69 4.63 8.91
C TYR A 85 1.13 4.16 7.52
N SER A 86 2.40 3.75 7.36
CA SER A 86 2.91 3.14 6.12
C SER A 86 2.09 1.90 5.74
N LYS A 87 1.75 1.05 6.72
CA LYS A 87 0.90 -0.12 6.49
C LYS A 87 -0.52 0.26 6.03
N LEU A 88 -1.16 1.22 6.71
CA LEU A 88 -2.52 1.65 6.36
C LEU A 88 -2.62 2.20 4.93
N VAL A 89 -1.71 3.10 4.55
CA VAL A 89 -1.70 3.67 3.20
C VAL A 89 -1.30 2.65 2.13
N SER A 90 -0.40 1.71 2.45
CA SER A 90 -0.07 0.57 1.59
C SER A 90 -1.27 -0.35 1.31
N SER A 91 -2.10 -0.61 2.32
CA SER A 91 -3.33 -1.39 2.13
C SER A 91 -4.35 -0.65 1.25
N GLN A 92 -4.55 0.65 1.48
CA GLN A 92 -5.41 1.46 0.60
C GLN A 92 -4.88 1.53 -0.83
N ALA A 93 -3.56 1.60 -1.03
CA ALA A 93 -2.95 1.52 -2.35
C ALA A 93 -3.29 0.20 -3.08
N GLY A 94 -3.35 -0.91 -2.34
CA GLY A 94 -3.82 -2.19 -2.86
C GLY A 94 -5.27 -2.15 -3.35
N LEU A 95 -6.17 -1.56 -2.55
CA LEU A 95 -7.57 -1.36 -2.92
C LEU A 95 -7.73 -0.48 -4.17
N LEU A 96 -7.00 0.63 -4.23
CA LEU A 96 -6.98 1.55 -5.37
C LEU A 96 -6.52 0.84 -6.66
N LEU A 97 -5.45 0.05 -6.56
CA LEU A 97 -4.91 -0.69 -7.69
C LEU A 97 -5.89 -1.74 -8.23
N ASP A 98 -6.59 -2.44 -7.33
CA ASP A 98 -7.62 -3.42 -7.68
C ASP A 98 -8.74 -2.79 -8.52
N HIS A 99 -9.19 -1.59 -8.11
CA HIS A 99 -10.21 -0.78 -8.79
C HIS A 99 -9.69 0.03 -9.98
N LYS A 100 -8.45 -0.21 -10.43
CA LYS A 100 -7.82 0.45 -11.58
C LYS A 100 -7.52 1.94 -11.40
N PHE A 101 -7.53 2.46 -10.17
CA PHE A 101 -7.01 3.78 -9.83
C PHE A 101 -5.48 3.71 -9.70
N THR A 102 -4.81 3.36 -10.79
CA THR A 102 -3.38 3.02 -10.79
C THR A 102 -2.49 4.22 -10.46
N ALA A 103 -2.87 5.43 -10.88
CA ALA A 103 -2.09 6.64 -10.59
C ALA A 103 -2.17 7.02 -9.10
N GLU A 104 -3.34 6.85 -8.49
CA GLU A 104 -3.57 7.08 -7.07
C GLU A 104 -2.90 6.00 -6.23
N ALA A 105 -2.98 4.73 -6.66
CA ALA A 105 -2.28 3.62 -6.03
C ALA A 105 -0.76 3.84 -6.01
N GLU A 106 -0.16 4.28 -7.12
CA GLU A 106 1.27 4.57 -7.18
C GLU A 106 1.66 5.67 -6.19
N GLN A 107 0.89 6.76 -6.13
CA GLN A 107 1.13 7.84 -5.17
C GLN A 107 1.01 7.34 -3.72
N ALA A 108 0.01 6.52 -3.42
CA ALA A 108 -0.18 5.95 -2.10
C ALA A 108 0.95 4.97 -1.71
N PHE A 109 1.44 4.15 -2.64
CA PHE A 109 2.63 3.32 -2.42
C PHE A 109 3.90 4.15 -2.18
N GLY A 110 4.07 5.25 -2.93
CA GLY A 110 5.16 6.20 -2.69
C GLY A 110 5.10 6.77 -1.26
N ILE A 111 3.93 7.23 -0.82
CA ILE A 111 3.72 7.71 0.55
C ILE A 111 4.02 6.61 1.59
N ALA A 112 3.59 5.37 1.34
CA ALA A 112 3.89 4.22 2.22
C ALA A 112 5.41 4.02 2.38
N ASN A 113 6.13 4.08 1.28
CA ASN A 113 7.57 3.89 1.21
C ASN A 113 8.32 5.05 1.91
N ASP A 114 7.88 6.29 1.72
CA ASP A 114 8.49 7.46 2.36
C ASP A 114 8.31 7.44 3.88
N LEU A 115 7.16 6.97 4.35
CA LEU A 115 6.89 6.81 5.78
C LEU A 115 7.76 5.72 6.42
N CYS A 116 7.92 4.58 5.75
CA CYS A 116 8.71 3.47 6.27
C CYS A 116 9.50 2.74 5.16
N PRO A 117 10.69 3.26 4.78
CA PRO A 117 11.50 2.68 3.70
C PRO A 117 12.12 1.33 4.09
N SER A 118 12.14 0.98 5.37
CA SER A 118 12.58 -0.33 5.86
C SER A 118 11.45 -1.36 5.93
N SER A 119 10.20 -0.99 5.59
CA SER A 119 9.06 -1.91 5.62
C SER A 119 9.07 -2.80 4.37
N PRO A 120 9.24 -4.13 4.51
CA PRO A 120 9.20 -5.02 3.36
C PRO A 120 7.87 -4.92 2.62
N GLU A 121 6.75 -4.84 3.34
CA GLU A 121 5.44 -4.76 2.74
C GLU A 121 5.29 -3.54 1.81
N ALA A 122 5.72 -2.35 2.26
CA ALA A 122 5.63 -1.13 1.46
C ALA A 122 6.55 -1.20 0.22
N VAL A 123 7.80 -1.62 0.42
CA VAL A 123 8.81 -1.70 -0.65
C VAL A 123 8.42 -2.73 -1.70
N PHE A 124 8.09 -3.96 -1.29
CA PHE A 124 7.75 -5.03 -2.23
C PHE A 124 6.50 -4.72 -3.05
N ARG A 125 5.44 -4.19 -2.41
CA ARG A 125 4.20 -3.84 -3.14
C ARG A 125 4.44 -2.71 -4.14
N TYR A 126 5.21 -1.69 -3.76
CA TYR A 126 5.52 -0.59 -4.67
C TYR A 126 6.38 -1.05 -5.85
N VAL A 127 7.43 -1.82 -5.58
CA VAL A 127 8.30 -2.40 -6.62
C VAL A 127 7.51 -3.31 -7.55
N ASN A 128 6.60 -4.15 -7.02
CA ASN A 128 5.76 -5.02 -7.84
C ASN A 128 4.87 -4.22 -8.80
N LEU A 129 4.31 -3.10 -8.37
CA LEU A 129 3.56 -2.18 -9.24
C LEU A 129 4.46 -1.67 -10.37
N LEU A 130 5.63 -1.12 -10.05
CA LEU A 130 6.57 -0.60 -11.05
C LEU A 130 7.01 -1.69 -12.05
N CYS A 131 7.31 -2.89 -11.56
CA CYS A 131 7.65 -4.05 -12.39
C CYS A 131 6.51 -4.44 -13.33
N SER A 132 5.27 -4.48 -12.84
CA SER A 132 4.09 -4.80 -13.68
C SER A 132 3.85 -3.79 -14.81
N GLN A 133 4.34 -2.55 -14.63
CA GLN A 133 4.31 -1.49 -15.64
C GLN A 133 5.58 -1.46 -16.52
N ASN A 134 6.45 -2.47 -16.41
CA ASN A 134 7.74 -2.54 -17.09
C ASN A 134 8.69 -1.36 -16.75
N ARG A 135 8.49 -0.73 -15.58
CA ARG A 135 9.29 0.41 -15.08
C ARG A 135 10.40 -0.07 -14.15
N LEU A 136 11.18 -1.05 -14.61
CA LEU A 136 12.30 -1.62 -13.84
C LEU A 136 13.37 -0.57 -13.46
N ALA A 137 13.53 0.47 -14.28
CA ALA A 137 14.45 1.56 -13.97
C ALA A 137 14.04 2.37 -12.73
N ASP A 138 12.74 2.51 -12.50
CA ASP A 138 12.18 3.25 -11.37
C ASP A 138 12.12 2.37 -10.11
N ALA A 139 12.02 1.04 -10.27
CA ALA A 139 12.00 0.10 -9.15
C ALA A 139 13.37 0.00 -8.43
N VAL A 140 14.48 0.06 -9.18
CA VAL A 140 15.83 -0.04 -8.62
C VAL A 140 16.12 1.00 -7.52
N PRO A 141 15.92 2.31 -7.72
CA PRO A 141 16.21 3.30 -6.69
C PRO A 141 15.34 3.14 -5.43
N VAL A 142 14.12 2.60 -5.55
CA VAL A 142 13.27 2.30 -4.38
C VAL A 142 13.94 1.24 -3.50
N VAL A 143 14.42 0.15 -4.09
CA VAL A 143 15.10 -0.94 -3.35
C VAL A 143 16.46 -0.48 -2.81
N GLU A 144 17.20 0.35 -3.56
CA GLU A 144 18.46 0.92 -3.08
C GLU A 144 18.26 1.84 -1.86
N ALA A 145 17.17 2.61 -1.83
CA ALA A 145 16.80 3.40 -0.67
C ALA A 145 16.41 2.52 0.53
N ALA A 146 15.65 1.44 0.29
CA ALA A 146 15.30 0.46 1.32
C ALA A 146 16.53 -0.20 1.94
N LEU A 147 17.53 -0.58 1.13
CA LEU A 147 18.81 -1.11 1.61
C LEU A 147 19.65 -0.09 2.39
N LYS A 148 19.53 1.20 2.10
CA LYS A 148 20.18 2.22 2.94
C LYS A 148 19.53 2.30 4.32
N ALA A 149 18.22 2.10 4.40
CA ALA A 149 17.47 2.08 5.65
C ALA A 149 17.65 0.77 6.43
N ALA A 150 17.78 -0.36 5.75
CA ALA A 150 18.01 -1.69 6.32
C ALA A 150 19.11 -2.46 5.56
N PRO A 151 20.41 -2.18 5.82
CA PRO A 151 21.52 -2.75 5.05
C PRO A 151 21.63 -4.27 5.10
N ASP A 152 21.22 -4.88 6.21
CA ASP A 152 21.32 -6.31 6.45
C ASP A 152 20.08 -7.10 6.00
N ASP A 153 19.10 -6.44 5.36
CA ASP A 153 17.90 -7.09 4.88
C ASP A 153 18.18 -7.91 3.60
N LYS A 154 18.27 -9.23 3.77
CA LYS A 154 18.49 -10.17 2.67
C LYS A 154 17.40 -10.13 1.61
N GLN A 155 16.15 -9.85 1.99
CA GLN A 155 15.05 -9.82 1.03
C GLN A 155 15.22 -8.66 0.05
N PHE A 156 15.69 -7.51 0.52
CA PHE A 156 15.98 -6.36 -0.34
C PHE A 156 17.23 -6.58 -1.20
N GLN A 157 18.23 -7.29 -0.69
CA GLN A 157 19.41 -7.67 -1.47
C GLN A 157 19.01 -8.57 -2.65
N ASP A 158 18.26 -9.64 -2.37
CA ASP A 158 17.74 -10.57 -3.37
C ASP A 158 16.84 -9.84 -4.40
N LEU A 159 15.98 -8.93 -3.92
CA LEU A 159 15.12 -8.13 -4.81
C LEU A 159 15.94 -7.26 -5.76
N LEU A 160 16.97 -6.58 -5.27
CA LEU A 160 17.83 -5.72 -6.10
C LEU A 160 18.58 -6.53 -7.16
N GLU A 161 19.11 -7.70 -6.79
CA GLU A 161 19.76 -8.62 -7.72
C GLU A 161 18.80 -9.08 -8.83
N ASN A 162 17.57 -9.47 -8.46
CA ASN A 162 16.53 -9.85 -9.41
C ASN A 162 16.17 -8.72 -10.38
N LEU A 163 16.02 -7.48 -9.91
CA LEU A 163 15.71 -6.34 -10.78
C LEU A 163 16.85 -6.05 -11.78
N ARG A 164 18.10 -6.24 -11.37
CA ARG A 164 19.29 -6.01 -12.21
C ARG A 164 19.52 -7.15 -13.20
N SER A 165 19.21 -8.39 -12.85
CA SER A 165 19.34 -9.54 -13.74
C SER A 165 18.35 -9.48 -14.90
N VAL A 166 17.11 -9.02 -14.67
CA VAL A 166 16.09 -8.84 -15.72
C VAL A 166 16.50 -7.79 -16.76
N LYS A 167 17.27 -6.76 -16.37
CA LYS A 167 17.85 -5.78 -17.31
C LYS A 167 18.94 -6.36 -18.21
N THR A 168 19.53 -7.50 -17.85
CA THR A 168 20.62 -8.12 -18.61
C THR A 168 20.08 -9.36 -19.31
N PRO A 169 19.62 -9.29 -20.57
CA PRO A 169 19.23 -10.50 -21.29
C PRO A 169 20.42 -11.46 -21.32
N PRO A 170 20.21 -12.78 -21.20
CA PRO A 170 21.30 -13.74 -21.27
C PRO A 170 22.02 -13.53 -22.61
N ARG A 171 23.34 -13.26 -22.55
CA ARG A 171 24.18 -13.25 -23.74
C ARG A 171 24.07 -14.62 -24.39
N ARG A 172 23.36 -14.68 -25.53
CA ARG A 172 23.42 -15.81 -26.45
C ARG A 172 24.77 -15.84 -27.15
#